data_AF-G5GIS7-F1
#
_entry.id   AF-G5GIS7-F1
#
_cell.length_a   1.000
_cell.length_b   1.000
_cell.length_c   1.000
_cell.angle_alpha   90.00
_cell.angle_beta   90.00
_cell.angle_gamma   90.00
#
_symmetry.space_group_name_H-M   'P 1'
#
loop_
_entity.id
_entity.type
_entity.pdbx_description
1 polymer ?
#
loop_
_entity_poly.entity_id
_entity_poly.type
_entity_poly.pdbx_seq_one_letter_code
_entity_poly.pdbx_strand_id
1 'polypeptide(L)'
;MRWVYAPYMTALLWLSHMYGTIKKEKNTDIAKEILSMDIDIKQYLPFILVFIWMVLMVPVELYGHSKYSGIYLFPDQKRYNTLADVTYGKYGSDIFGKKIYIIGNYYKMSKFNADTFFKVFDPKRKAEGTEVEFVESYRDFGQVTSNMLVIKEDAAQNAFVDVTDMIRNVKCEAIEGYYTDGWMDEQAEVNIMAGKDGLIDIEFMYPGELEGNETVYMNVDDNMTIELKLENNVSHQKFEVKPYEIINLKVYNNFYLKDAQEKRGSSNLSLLVNIKAD
;
A
#
# COMPACT_ATOMS: atom_id res chain seq x y z
N MET A 1 -22.21 1.02 6.55
CA MET A 1 -23.48 1.73 6.80
C MET A 1 -23.28 3.25 6.76
N ARG A 2 -23.28 3.88 5.58
CA ARG A 2 -23.19 5.36 5.45
C ARG A 2 -24.32 6.00 4.63
N TRP A 3 -25.19 5.18 4.04
CA TRP A 3 -26.31 5.58 3.19
C TRP A 3 -27.55 6.00 3.97
N VAL A 4 -27.69 5.55 5.21
CA VAL A 4 -28.82 5.88 6.08
C VAL A 4 -28.76 7.33 6.53
N TYR A 5 -27.57 7.96 6.62
CA TYR A 5 -27.44 9.28 7.26
C TYR A 5 -28.07 10.45 6.49
N ALA A 6 -27.95 10.50 5.17
CA ALA A 6 -28.56 11.60 4.39
C ALA A 6 -30.10 11.50 4.34
N PRO A 7 -30.69 10.33 4.07
CA PRO A 7 -32.13 10.11 4.18
C PRO A 7 -32.64 10.32 5.62
N TYR A 8 -31.91 9.83 6.63
CA TYR A 8 -32.24 10.01 8.04
C TYR A 8 -32.19 11.47 8.49
N MET A 9 -31.14 12.20 8.09
CA MET A 9 -31.04 13.65 8.38
C MET A 9 -32.18 14.41 7.70
N THR A 10 -32.56 14.03 6.48
CA THR A 10 -33.70 14.62 5.78
C THR A 10 -35.01 14.33 6.51
N ALA A 11 -35.21 13.09 6.99
CA ALA A 11 -36.37 12.70 7.78
C ALA A 11 -36.44 13.44 9.13
N LEU A 12 -35.30 13.64 9.80
CA LEU A 12 -35.23 14.41 11.04
C LEU A 12 -35.52 15.91 10.83
N LEU A 13 -35.00 16.50 9.75
CA LEU A 13 -35.29 17.89 9.40
C LEU A 13 -36.77 18.05 9.03
N TRP A 14 -37.35 17.09 8.33
CA TRP A 14 -38.77 17.08 7.99
C TRP A 14 -39.67 16.90 9.22
N LEU A 15 -39.32 16.00 10.15
CA LEU A 15 -39.98 15.86 11.46
C LEU A 15 -39.94 17.17 12.25
N SER A 16 -38.77 17.80 12.32
CA SER A 16 -38.59 19.08 13.02
C SER A 16 -39.46 20.18 12.40
N HIS A 17 -39.51 20.23 11.07
CA HIS A 17 -40.37 21.15 10.33
C HIS A 17 -41.85 20.91 10.61
N MET A 18 -42.32 19.65 10.51
CA MET A 18 -43.73 19.28 10.78
C MET A 18 -44.14 19.60 12.21
N TYR A 19 -43.27 19.32 13.19
CA TYR A 19 -43.56 19.65 14.58
C TYR A 19 -43.65 21.17 14.79
N GLY A 20 -42.81 21.93 14.07
CA GLY A 20 -42.84 23.38 14.02
C GLY A 20 -44.13 23.95 13.41
N THR A 21 -44.60 23.40 12.28
CA THR A 21 -45.82 23.86 11.60
C THR A 21 -47.07 23.53 12.40
N ILE A 22 -47.19 22.30 12.93
CA ILE A 22 -48.31 21.89 13.80
C ILE A 22 -48.42 22.79 15.04
N LYS A 23 -47.29 23.20 15.63
CA LYS A 23 -47.28 24.12 16.77
C LYS A 23 -47.67 25.56 16.40
N LYS A 24 -47.44 25.96 15.14
CA LYS A 24 -47.66 27.33 14.63
C LYS A 24 -49.08 27.53 14.07
N GLU A 25 -49.68 26.52 13.47
CA GLU A 25 -51.01 26.55 12.83
C GLU A 25 -52.15 26.10 13.76
N LYS A 26 -52.21 26.67 14.96
CA LYS A 26 -53.33 26.40 15.89
C LYS A 26 -54.66 27.06 15.48
N ASN A 27 -54.77 27.68 14.30
CA ASN A 27 -55.81 28.66 13.98
C ASN A 27 -56.32 28.68 12.51
N THR A 28 -56.25 27.57 11.77
CA THR A 28 -56.79 27.44 10.39
C THR A 28 -57.66 26.19 10.24
N ASP A 29 -58.66 26.21 9.36
CA ASP A 29 -59.71 25.18 9.30
C ASP A 29 -59.20 23.78 8.87
N ILE A 30 -58.07 23.69 8.17
CA ILE A 30 -57.40 22.40 7.88
C ILE A 30 -56.82 21.79 9.16
N ALA A 31 -56.32 22.62 10.07
CA ALA A 31 -55.86 22.17 11.38
C ALA A 31 -57.03 21.66 12.23
N LYS A 32 -58.26 22.21 12.09
CA LYS A 32 -59.47 21.71 12.76
C LYS A 32 -59.87 20.31 12.30
N GLU A 33 -59.73 20.01 11.01
CA GLU A 33 -60.04 18.69 10.45
C GLU A 33 -59.03 17.64 10.92
N ILE A 34 -57.74 17.98 10.91
CA ILE A 34 -56.68 17.17 11.53
C ILE A 34 -56.86 17.10 13.06
N LEU A 35 -57.34 18.18 13.69
CA LEU A 35 -57.70 18.27 15.13
C LEU A 35 -58.98 17.51 15.49
N SER A 36 -59.71 16.95 14.53
CA SER A 36 -60.92 16.15 14.79
C SER A 36 -60.64 14.66 14.97
N MET A 37 -59.46 14.18 14.57
CA MET A 37 -58.97 12.84 14.91
C MET A 37 -58.68 12.75 16.42
N ASP A 38 -58.85 11.57 17.03
CA ASP A 38 -58.62 11.37 18.46
C ASP A 38 -57.25 11.88 18.91
N ILE A 39 -57.20 12.52 20.08
CA ILE A 39 -56.02 13.25 20.61
C ILE A 39 -54.76 12.37 20.64
N ASP A 40 -54.91 11.07 20.86
CA ASP A 40 -53.80 10.12 20.89
C ASP A 40 -53.07 9.99 19.55
N ILE A 41 -53.78 9.98 18.41
CA ILE A 41 -53.14 9.69 17.10
C ILE A 41 -52.27 10.86 16.60
N LYS A 42 -52.62 12.10 16.96
CA LYS A 42 -51.91 13.31 16.50
C LYS A 42 -50.47 13.39 17.00
N GLN A 43 -50.25 12.94 18.23
CA GLN A 43 -48.93 12.95 18.83
C GLN A 43 -48.00 11.94 18.13
N TYR A 44 -48.59 10.85 17.60
CA TYR A 44 -47.86 9.80 16.90
C TYR A 44 -47.80 9.98 15.38
N LEU A 45 -48.61 10.86 14.79
CA LEU A 45 -48.67 11.08 13.33
C LEU A 45 -47.29 11.35 12.67
N PRO A 46 -46.40 12.19 13.23
CA PRO A 46 -45.07 12.39 12.65
C PRO A 46 -44.21 11.11 12.70
N PHE A 47 -44.32 10.33 13.77
CA PHE A 47 -43.61 9.05 13.91
C PHE A 47 -44.15 7.98 12.94
N ILE A 48 -45.47 7.95 12.74
CA ILE A 48 -46.13 7.06 11.78
C ILE A 48 -45.63 7.38 10.35
N LEU A 49 -45.52 8.65 9.99
CA LEU A 49 -45.04 9.06 8.66
C LEU A 49 -43.57 8.67 8.45
N VAL A 50 -42.71 8.81 9.46
CA VAL A 50 -41.31 8.35 9.38
C VAL A 50 -41.22 6.83 9.31
N PHE A 51 -42.09 6.11 10.02
CA PHE A 51 -42.14 4.66 9.96
C PHE A 51 -42.57 4.17 8.56
N ILE A 52 -43.63 4.77 7.99
CA ILE A 52 -44.07 4.49 6.61
C ILE A 52 -42.95 4.78 5.62
N TRP A 53 -42.27 5.92 5.76
CA TRP A 53 -41.14 6.26 4.91
C TRP A 53 -40.00 5.24 5.02
N MET A 54 -39.64 4.79 6.23
CA MET A 54 -38.63 3.73 6.41
C MET A 54 -39.02 2.43 5.70
N VAL A 55 -40.28 1.99 5.85
CA VAL A 55 -40.80 0.78 5.19
C VAL A 55 -40.75 0.92 3.66
N LEU A 56 -41.07 2.10 3.12
CA LEU A 56 -41.00 2.39 1.68
C LEU A 56 -39.56 2.44 1.15
N MET A 57 -38.58 2.81 2.00
CA MET A 57 -37.17 2.85 1.62
C MET A 57 -36.52 1.46 1.59
N VAL A 58 -36.99 0.49 2.38
CA VAL A 58 -36.44 -0.88 2.40
C VAL A 58 -36.39 -1.53 0.99
N PRO A 59 -37.47 -1.56 0.18
CA PRO A 59 -37.39 -2.14 -1.17
C PRO A 59 -36.49 -1.32 -2.11
N VAL A 60 -36.42 0.00 -1.94
CA VAL A 60 -35.51 0.87 -2.70
C VAL A 60 -34.05 0.56 -2.37
N GLU A 61 -33.73 0.34 -1.10
CA GLU A 61 -32.39 -0.06 -0.65
C GLU A 61 -32.04 -1.48 -1.11
N LEU A 62 -32.94 -2.46 -0.97
CA LEU A 62 -32.71 -3.83 -1.44
C LEU A 62 -32.53 -3.88 -2.97
N TYR A 63 -33.31 -3.10 -3.72
CA TYR A 63 -33.15 -2.96 -5.16
C TYR A 63 -31.82 -2.26 -5.50
N GLY A 64 -31.49 -1.17 -4.81
CA GLY A 64 -30.22 -0.47 -4.96
C GLY A 64 -29.01 -1.37 -4.71
N HIS A 65 -29.04 -2.16 -3.64
CA HIS A 65 -27.98 -3.10 -3.27
C HIS A 65 -27.85 -4.29 -4.23
N SER A 66 -28.96 -4.78 -4.79
CA SER A 66 -28.94 -5.91 -5.73
C SER A 66 -28.53 -5.52 -7.15
N LYS A 67 -28.82 -4.28 -7.59
CA LYS A 67 -28.47 -3.76 -8.92
C LYS A 67 -27.14 -3.05 -8.97
N TYR A 68 -26.75 -2.37 -7.90
CA TYR A 68 -25.53 -1.59 -7.85
C TYR A 68 -24.64 -2.09 -6.72
N SER A 69 -23.76 -3.04 -7.04
CA SER A 69 -22.64 -3.40 -6.17
C SER A 69 -21.68 -2.20 -6.08
N GLY A 70 -21.63 -1.56 -4.91
CA GLY A 70 -20.60 -0.56 -4.62
C GLY A 70 -20.80 0.81 -5.25
N ILE A 71 -22.01 1.39 -5.19
CA ILE A 71 -22.10 2.85 -5.31
C ILE A 71 -21.32 3.44 -4.12
N TYR A 72 -20.35 4.31 -4.40
CA TYR A 72 -19.63 5.06 -3.38
C TYR A 72 -20.10 6.50 -3.47
N LEU A 73 -20.86 6.97 -2.48
CA LEU A 73 -21.26 8.38 -2.39
C LEU A 73 -20.04 9.33 -2.27
N PHE A 74 -18.90 8.79 -1.82
CA PHE A 74 -17.64 9.51 -1.65
C PHE A 74 -16.48 8.61 -2.10
N PRO A 75 -16.27 8.43 -3.42
CA PRO A 75 -15.24 7.52 -3.93
C PRO A 75 -13.85 7.92 -3.45
N ASP A 76 -13.57 9.22 -3.35
CA ASP A 76 -12.30 9.74 -2.87
C ASP A 76 -12.08 9.45 -1.39
N GLN A 77 -13.11 9.54 -0.56
CA GLN A 77 -12.99 9.20 0.86
C GLN A 77 -12.65 7.71 1.05
N LYS A 78 -13.26 6.81 0.27
CA LYS A 78 -12.89 5.40 0.30
C LYS A 78 -11.43 5.20 -0.12
N ARG A 79 -11.01 5.80 -1.23
CA ARG A 79 -9.63 5.72 -1.73
C ARG A 79 -8.63 6.15 -0.66
N TYR A 80 -8.83 7.32 -0.04
CA TYR A 80 -7.96 7.81 1.02
C TYR A 80 -7.98 6.94 2.27
N ASN A 81 -9.12 6.37 2.65
CA ASN A 81 -9.16 5.40 3.74
C ASN A 81 -8.36 4.14 3.39
N THR A 82 -8.50 3.61 2.17
CA THR A 82 -7.71 2.44 1.75
C THR A 82 -6.23 2.75 1.70
N LEU A 83 -5.84 3.97 1.26
CA LEU A 83 -4.46 4.42 1.31
C LEU A 83 -3.97 4.45 2.76
N ALA A 84 -4.76 4.99 3.70
CA ALA A 84 -4.41 5.00 5.11
C ALA A 84 -4.26 3.57 5.65
N ASP A 85 -5.20 2.67 5.35
CA ASP A 85 -5.21 1.29 5.83
C ASP A 85 -3.96 0.52 5.38
N VAL A 86 -3.59 0.62 4.10
CA VAL A 86 -2.42 -0.09 3.54
C VAL A 86 -1.08 0.59 3.86
N THR A 87 -1.10 1.79 4.43
CA THR A 87 0.10 2.55 4.83
C THR A 87 0.18 2.67 6.36
N TYR A 88 -0.29 3.77 6.94
CA TYR A 88 -0.26 4.02 8.38
C TYR A 88 -1.02 2.96 9.18
N GLY A 89 -2.12 2.42 8.66
CA GLY A 89 -2.87 1.35 9.31
C GLY A 89 -2.08 0.05 9.46
N LYS A 90 -1.24 -0.28 8.47
CA LYS A 90 -0.40 -1.49 8.47
C LYS A 90 0.95 -1.27 9.16
N TYR A 91 1.59 -0.14 8.92
CA TYR A 91 2.98 0.14 9.31
C TYR A 91 3.12 1.15 10.47
N GLY A 92 2.03 1.78 10.90
CA GLY A 92 2.06 2.77 11.99
C GLY A 92 3.02 3.92 11.71
N SER A 93 3.82 4.29 12.72
CA SER A 93 4.84 5.33 12.61
C SER A 93 6.02 4.97 11.71
N ASP A 94 6.19 3.70 11.35
CA ASP A 94 7.35 3.24 10.59
C ASP A 94 7.31 3.71 9.13
N ILE A 95 6.19 4.27 8.68
CA ILE A 95 6.09 4.94 7.37
C ILE A 95 6.87 6.25 7.31
N PHE A 96 7.18 6.86 8.47
CA PHE A 96 7.86 8.14 8.51
C PHE A 96 9.34 7.96 8.15
N GLY A 97 9.84 8.76 7.20
CA GLY A 97 11.20 8.60 6.65
C GLY A 97 11.33 7.61 5.49
N LYS A 98 10.24 6.91 5.11
CA LYS A 98 10.22 6.02 3.94
C LYS A 98 9.95 6.78 2.65
N LYS A 99 10.51 6.28 1.54
CA LYS A 99 10.16 6.70 0.19
C LYS A 99 8.98 5.84 -0.32
N ILE A 100 7.84 6.48 -0.59
CA ILE A 100 6.60 5.82 -0.99
C ILE A 100 6.39 6.01 -2.50
N TYR A 101 6.41 4.92 -3.25
CA TYR A 101 6.05 4.91 -4.66
C TYR A 101 4.59 4.52 -4.83
N ILE A 102 3.83 5.30 -5.60
CA ILE A 102 2.45 4.98 -6.00
C ILE A 102 2.46 4.68 -7.50
N ILE A 103 2.20 3.41 -7.85
CA ILE A 103 2.09 2.94 -9.23
C ILE A 103 0.71 3.27 -9.77
N GLY A 104 0.68 4.06 -10.85
CA GLY A 104 -0.51 4.58 -11.49
C GLY A 104 -0.91 5.97 -10.99
N ASN A 105 -1.79 6.61 -11.75
CA ASN A 105 -2.40 7.89 -11.39
C ASN A 105 -3.83 8.00 -11.97
N TYR A 106 -4.57 6.90 -11.90
CA TYR A 106 -5.97 6.80 -12.31
C TYR A 106 -6.87 7.68 -11.44
N TYR A 107 -6.54 7.84 -10.16
CA TYR A 107 -7.32 8.68 -9.24
C TYR A 107 -6.98 10.16 -9.33
N LYS A 108 -5.98 10.55 -10.13
CA LYS A 108 -5.57 11.95 -10.34
C LYS A 108 -5.31 12.69 -9.03
N MET A 109 -4.70 11.99 -8.08
CA MET A 109 -4.33 12.58 -6.79
C MET A 109 -3.27 13.65 -7.03
N SER A 110 -3.51 14.87 -6.54
CA SER A 110 -2.51 15.93 -6.70
C SER A 110 -1.28 15.65 -5.84
N LYS A 111 -0.10 16.10 -6.29
CA LYS A 111 1.14 16.02 -5.52
C LYS A 111 1.01 16.67 -4.14
N PHE A 112 0.33 17.82 -4.07
CA PHE A 112 0.03 18.50 -2.80
C PHE A 112 -0.75 17.60 -1.83
N ASN A 113 -1.77 16.89 -2.32
CA ASN A 113 -2.54 15.96 -1.49
C ASN A 113 -1.64 14.81 -1.01
N ALA A 114 -0.76 14.29 -1.86
CA ALA A 114 0.13 13.17 -1.53
C ALA A 114 1.14 13.56 -0.44
N ASP A 115 1.77 14.72 -0.62
CA ASP A 115 2.75 15.27 0.32
C ASP A 115 2.11 15.66 1.68
N THR A 116 0.81 15.97 1.68
CA THR A 116 0.09 16.40 2.89
C THR A 116 -0.63 15.25 3.59
N PHE A 117 -0.98 14.18 2.86
CA PHE A 117 -1.75 13.05 3.38
C PHE A 117 -1.12 12.46 4.64
N PHE A 118 0.18 12.15 4.60
CA PHE A 118 0.90 11.53 5.71
C PHE A 118 1.14 12.47 6.90
N LYS A 119 1.14 13.79 6.69
CA LYS A 119 1.30 14.78 7.76
C LYS A 119 0.15 14.79 8.75
N VAL A 120 -1.03 14.31 8.34
CA VAL A 120 -2.20 14.21 9.22
C VAL A 120 -1.99 13.16 10.31
N PHE A 121 -1.18 12.14 10.04
CA PHE A 121 -0.89 11.06 10.98
C PHE A 121 0.31 11.34 11.90
N ASP A 122 1.15 12.33 11.57
CA ASP A 122 2.27 12.75 12.42
C ASP A 122 1.78 13.74 13.50
N PRO A 123 1.97 13.44 14.81
CA PRO A 123 1.66 14.38 15.89
C PRO A 123 2.34 15.74 15.75
N LYS A 124 3.54 15.80 15.15
CA LYS A 124 4.29 17.03 14.88
C LYS A 124 3.92 17.67 13.53
N ARG A 125 3.08 17.01 12.72
CA ARG A 125 2.63 17.41 11.37
C ARG A 125 3.74 17.69 10.37
N LYS A 126 4.90 17.08 10.55
CA LYS A 126 6.04 17.28 9.67
C LYS A 126 6.18 16.15 8.65
N ALA A 127 5.83 14.92 9.03
CA ALA A 127 6.14 13.70 8.27
C ALA A 127 7.60 13.72 7.79
N GLU A 128 8.53 14.01 8.72
CA GLU A 128 9.94 14.26 8.38
C GLU A 128 10.52 13.09 7.58
N GLY A 129 10.98 13.38 6.35
CA GLY A 129 11.64 12.41 5.47
C GLY A 129 10.72 11.48 4.67
N THR A 130 9.39 11.57 4.80
CA THR A 130 8.48 10.79 3.93
C THR A 130 8.29 11.50 2.59
N GLU A 131 8.67 10.83 1.51
CA GLU A 131 8.50 11.33 0.15
C GLU A 131 7.51 10.45 -0.61
N VAL A 132 6.60 11.06 -1.37
CA VAL A 132 5.64 10.34 -2.20
C VAL A 132 5.90 10.64 -3.67
N GLU A 133 6.11 9.59 -4.46
CA GLU A 133 6.40 9.68 -5.87
C GLU A 133 5.40 8.84 -6.67
N PHE A 134 4.78 9.45 -7.68
CA PHE A 134 3.90 8.74 -8.61
C PHE A 134 4.72 8.23 -9.79
N VAL A 135 4.57 6.95 -10.09
CA VAL A 135 5.25 6.27 -11.20
C VAL A 135 4.23 5.56 -12.07
N GLU A 136 4.52 5.38 -13.35
CA GLU A 136 3.60 4.70 -14.27
C GLU A 136 3.73 3.17 -14.13
N SER A 137 4.94 2.70 -13.85
CA SER A 137 5.29 1.29 -13.82
C SER A 137 6.27 0.96 -12.70
N TYR A 138 6.30 -0.32 -12.31
CA TYR A 138 7.35 -0.84 -11.41
C TYR A 138 8.75 -0.76 -12.02
N ARG A 139 8.85 -0.49 -13.33
CA ARG A 139 10.10 -0.33 -14.08
C ARG A 139 10.73 1.05 -13.93
N ASP A 140 10.01 2.01 -13.35
CA ASP A 140 10.44 3.42 -13.31
C ASP A 140 11.34 3.75 -12.11
N PHE A 141 11.58 2.78 -11.22
CA PHE A 141 12.48 2.90 -10.08
C PHE A 141 13.30 1.62 -9.93
N GLY A 142 14.42 1.70 -9.22
CA GLY A 142 15.34 0.57 -9.05
C GLY A 142 14.86 -0.54 -8.11
N GLN A 143 15.80 -1.21 -7.45
CA GLN A 143 15.52 -2.29 -6.49
C GLN A 143 14.75 -1.78 -5.26
N VAL A 144 13.85 -2.61 -4.71
CA VAL A 144 13.02 -2.24 -3.55
C VAL A 144 13.81 -2.47 -2.26
N THR A 145 14.20 -1.38 -1.59
CA THR A 145 14.92 -1.44 -0.32
C THR A 145 13.97 -1.50 0.89
N SER A 146 14.51 -1.70 2.10
CA SER A 146 13.72 -1.70 3.35
C SER A 146 13.12 -0.34 3.70
N ASN A 147 13.69 0.75 3.18
CA ASN A 147 13.17 2.11 3.38
C ASN A 147 12.16 2.55 2.31
N MET A 148 11.74 1.64 1.43
CA MET A 148 10.77 1.92 0.37
C MET A 148 9.44 1.23 0.67
N LEU A 149 8.35 1.87 0.25
CA LEU A 149 7.00 1.30 0.23
C LEU A 149 6.43 1.47 -1.17
N VAL A 150 5.87 0.41 -1.75
CA VAL A 150 5.30 0.44 -3.10
C VAL A 150 3.81 0.12 -3.03
N ILE A 151 3.00 1.11 -3.39
CA ILE A 151 1.55 1.03 -3.43
C ILE A 151 1.10 1.06 -4.89
N LYS A 152 0.02 0.36 -5.22
CA LYS A 152 -0.61 0.38 -6.54
C LYS A 152 -2.06 0.85 -6.44
N GLU A 153 -2.47 1.68 -7.39
CA GLU A 153 -3.89 1.99 -7.58
C GLU A 153 -4.62 0.81 -8.27
N ASP A 154 -5.60 0.24 -7.58
CA ASP A 154 -6.49 -0.79 -8.14
C ASP A 154 -7.82 -0.14 -8.58
N ALA A 155 -7.85 0.29 -9.84
CA ALA A 155 -9.02 0.92 -10.44
C ALA A 155 -10.27 0.03 -10.44
N ALA A 156 -10.12 -1.31 -10.44
CA ALA A 156 -11.26 -2.23 -10.44
C ALA A 156 -11.94 -2.27 -9.06
N GLN A 157 -11.15 -2.21 -7.99
CA GLN A 157 -11.65 -2.21 -6.60
C GLN A 157 -11.84 -0.79 -6.03
N ASN A 158 -11.45 0.23 -6.78
CA ASN A 158 -11.45 1.63 -6.35
C ASN A 158 -10.73 1.80 -5.00
N ALA A 159 -9.55 1.18 -4.88
CA ALA A 159 -8.73 1.09 -3.68
C ALA A 159 -7.23 1.24 -4.00
N PHE A 160 -6.43 1.41 -2.94
CA PHE A 160 -4.97 1.24 -2.98
C PHE A 160 -4.60 -0.14 -2.43
N VAL A 161 -3.55 -0.74 -3.00
CA VAL A 161 -3.03 -2.04 -2.58
C VAL A 161 -1.54 -1.91 -2.34
N ASP A 162 -1.07 -2.43 -1.21
CA ASP A 162 0.36 -2.57 -0.94
C ASP A 162 0.91 -3.76 -1.74
N VAL A 163 1.87 -3.46 -2.63
CA VAL A 163 2.52 -4.41 -3.53
C VAL A 163 4.03 -4.48 -3.26
N THR A 164 4.50 -3.97 -2.14
CA THR A 164 5.94 -3.84 -1.82
C THR A 164 6.68 -5.16 -1.95
N ASP A 165 6.20 -6.22 -1.30
CA ASP A 165 6.85 -7.53 -1.32
C ASP A 165 6.71 -8.21 -2.69
N MET A 166 5.58 -8.01 -3.37
CA MET A 166 5.38 -8.53 -4.72
C MET A 166 6.38 -7.91 -5.70
N ILE A 167 6.55 -6.59 -5.68
CA ILE A 167 7.49 -5.89 -6.58
C ILE A 167 8.93 -6.17 -6.19
N ARG A 168 9.25 -6.29 -4.89
CA ARG A 168 10.56 -6.74 -4.42
C ARG A 168 10.92 -8.09 -5.04
N ASN A 169 10.03 -9.07 -4.97
CA ASN A 169 10.26 -10.40 -5.54
C ASN A 169 10.33 -10.39 -7.07
N VAL A 170 9.53 -9.57 -7.74
CA VAL A 170 9.61 -9.42 -9.22
C VAL A 170 10.95 -8.83 -9.66
N LYS A 171 11.53 -7.91 -8.88
CA LYS A 171 12.79 -7.24 -9.21
C LYS A 171 14.02 -8.03 -8.77
N CYS A 172 13.93 -8.76 -7.66
CA CYS A 172 14.97 -9.60 -7.13
C CYS A 172 14.32 -10.81 -6.45
N GLU A 173 14.25 -11.93 -7.17
CA GLU A 173 13.72 -13.18 -6.64
C GLU A 173 14.87 -13.97 -5.99
N ALA A 174 14.79 -14.21 -4.68
CA ALA A 174 15.71 -15.09 -3.99
C ALA A 174 15.28 -16.55 -4.18
N ILE A 175 16.02 -17.32 -4.99
CA ILE A 175 15.76 -18.75 -5.21
C ILE A 175 16.36 -19.56 -4.07
N GLU A 176 17.64 -19.32 -3.75
CA GLU A 176 18.35 -19.98 -2.64
C GLU A 176 19.39 -19.03 -2.03
N GLY A 177 19.63 -19.15 -0.71
CA GLY A 177 20.81 -18.60 -0.05
C GLY A 177 20.94 -17.07 -0.02
N TYR A 178 19.91 -16.31 -0.41
CA TYR A 178 19.88 -14.84 -0.31
C TYR A 178 18.67 -14.37 0.50
N TYR A 179 18.90 -13.46 1.45
CA TYR A 179 17.90 -13.05 2.43
C TYR A 179 17.52 -11.57 2.32
N THR A 180 16.35 -11.22 2.86
CA THR A 180 15.77 -9.87 2.77
C THR A 180 16.58 -8.78 3.48
N ASP A 181 17.43 -9.16 4.41
CA ASP A 181 18.38 -8.29 5.11
C ASP A 181 19.73 -8.16 4.40
N GLY A 182 19.88 -8.76 3.21
CA GLY A 182 21.06 -8.70 2.37
C GLY A 182 22.08 -9.81 2.66
N TRP A 183 21.86 -10.66 3.66
CA TRP A 183 22.76 -11.78 3.89
C TRP A 183 22.73 -12.79 2.76
N MET A 184 23.91 -13.31 2.43
CA MET A 184 24.11 -14.36 1.44
C MET A 184 24.92 -15.52 2.04
N ASP A 185 24.47 -16.73 1.75
CA ASP A 185 25.13 -17.98 2.11
C ASP A 185 26.35 -18.27 1.21
N GLU A 186 27.10 -19.34 1.51
CA GLU A 186 28.18 -19.84 0.64
C GLU A 186 27.70 -20.21 -0.76
N GLN A 187 26.45 -20.65 -0.88
CA GLN A 187 25.78 -20.94 -2.15
C GLN A 187 24.47 -20.16 -2.20
N ALA A 188 24.29 -19.37 -3.24
CA ALA A 188 23.08 -18.61 -3.45
C ALA A 188 22.70 -18.54 -4.93
N GLU A 189 21.41 -18.45 -5.18
CA GLU A 189 20.85 -18.27 -6.52
C GLU A 189 19.77 -17.20 -6.45
N VAL A 190 19.87 -16.21 -7.33
CA VAL A 190 18.94 -15.08 -7.39
C VAL A 190 18.62 -14.72 -8.83
N ASN A 191 17.37 -14.35 -9.12
CA ASN A 191 17.01 -13.71 -10.37
C ASN A 191 16.93 -12.20 -10.16
N ILE A 192 17.65 -11.43 -10.97
CA ILE A 192 17.75 -9.98 -10.84
C ILE A 192 17.23 -9.31 -12.11
N MET A 193 16.25 -8.43 -11.96
CA MET A 193 15.78 -7.57 -13.04
C MET A 193 16.66 -6.32 -13.14
N ALA A 194 17.20 -6.09 -14.34
CA ALA A 194 17.93 -4.88 -14.67
C ALA A 194 17.01 -3.64 -14.70
N GLY A 195 17.60 -2.49 -14.39
CA GLY A 195 16.93 -1.21 -14.52
C GLY A 195 16.87 -0.70 -15.96
N LYS A 196 16.57 0.60 -16.10
CA LYS A 196 16.43 1.23 -17.41
C LYS A 196 17.77 1.34 -18.15
N ASP A 197 18.86 1.51 -17.41
CA ASP A 197 20.18 1.69 -17.99
C ASP A 197 20.85 0.35 -18.33
N GLY A 198 20.23 -0.78 -17.94
CA GLY A 198 20.79 -2.11 -18.16
C GLY A 198 22.02 -2.39 -17.30
N LEU A 199 22.24 -1.62 -16.25
CA LEU A 199 23.37 -1.80 -15.33
C LEU A 199 22.89 -2.47 -14.04
N ILE A 200 23.59 -3.54 -13.64
CA ILE A 200 23.44 -4.17 -12.33
C ILE A 200 24.76 -3.98 -11.58
N ASP A 201 24.71 -3.31 -10.44
CA ASP A 201 25.84 -3.11 -9.53
C ASP A 201 25.61 -3.94 -8.26
N ILE A 202 26.50 -4.89 -8.02
CA ILE A 202 26.47 -5.78 -6.88
C ILE A 202 27.62 -5.43 -5.96
N GLU A 203 27.26 -5.00 -4.75
CA GLU A 203 28.19 -4.68 -3.67
C GLU A 203 28.27 -5.88 -2.73
N PHE A 204 29.48 -6.43 -2.58
CA PHE A 204 29.81 -7.52 -1.69
C PHE A 204 30.54 -6.96 -0.47
N MET A 205 29.99 -7.21 0.72
CA MET A 205 30.54 -6.76 1.99
C MET A 205 30.84 -7.96 2.90
N TYR A 206 32.12 -8.18 3.20
CA TYR A 206 32.55 -9.16 4.18
C TYR A 206 32.82 -8.48 5.53
N PRO A 207 32.09 -8.83 6.60
CA PRO A 207 32.24 -8.17 7.90
C PRO A 207 33.41 -8.69 8.75
N GLY A 208 34.07 -9.77 8.34
CA GLY A 208 35.22 -10.36 9.03
C GLY A 208 36.58 -9.82 8.58
N GLU A 209 37.64 -10.39 9.14
CA GLU A 209 39.02 -10.16 8.66
C GLU A 209 39.31 -11.04 7.43
N LEU A 210 39.84 -10.43 6.36
CA LEU A 210 40.22 -11.14 5.15
C LEU A 210 41.60 -11.81 5.32
N GLU A 211 41.67 -13.09 4.99
CA GLU A 211 42.89 -13.91 4.98
C GLU A 211 43.62 -13.87 3.63
N GLY A 212 43.00 -13.26 2.61
CA GLY A 212 43.58 -13.03 1.28
C GLY A 212 43.34 -14.18 0.29
N ASN A 213 42.49 -15.13 0.64
CA ASN A 213 42.09 -16.27 -0.20
C ASN A 213 40.57 -16.28 -0.50
N GLU A 214 39.83 -15.33 0.04
CA GLU A 214 38.39 -15.19 -0.14
C GLU A 214 38.06 -14.81 -1.57
N THR A 215 37.32 -15.70 -2.23
CA THR A 215 36.96 -15.58 -3.64
C THR A 215 35.47 -15.85 -3.82
N VAL A 216 34.82 -14.94 -4.51
CA VAL A 216 33.41 -15.01 -4.92
C VAL A 216 33.38 -15.45 -6.38
N TYR A 217 32.74 -16.58 -6.64
CA TYR A 217 32.51 -17.11 -7.98
C TYR A 217 31.07 -16.80 -8.37
N MET A 218 30.90 -16.10 -9.49
CA MET A 218 29.59 -15.71 -10.01
C MET A 218 29.38 -16.35 -11.37
N ASN A 219 28.26 -17.04 -11.56
CA ASN A 219 27.82 -17.53 -12.85
C ASN A 219 26.55 -16.78 -13.28
N VAL A 220 26.61 -16.10 -14.41
CA VAL A 220 25.50 -15.34 -15.01
C VAL A 220 24.93 -16.13 -16.18
N ASP A 221 23.64 -16.45 -16.08
CA ASP A 221 22.85 -17.19 -17.09
C ASP A 221 23.52 -18.46 -17.63
N ASP A 222 24.27 -19.16 -16.78
CA ASP A 222 25.05 -20.37 -17.11
C ASP A 222 26.09 -20.19 -18.24
N ASN A 223 26.37 -18.95 -18.64
CA ASN A 223 27.20 -18.62 -19.80
C ASN A 223 28.51 -17.91 -19.43
N MET A 224 28.52 -17.15 -18.33
CA MET A 224 29.66 -16.34 -17.91
C MET A 224 30.01 -16.63 -16.46
N THR A 225 31.22 -17.14 -16.24
CA THR A 225 31.79 -17.29 -14.89
C THR A 225 32.79 -16.18 -14.62
N ILE A 226 32.55 -15.41 -13.56
CA ILE A 226 33.44 -14.36 -13.06
C ILE A 226 34.01 -14.81 -11.73
N GLU A 227 35.32 -14.64 -11.57
CA GLU A 227 36.04 -14.84 -10.32
C GLU A 227 36.40 -13.46 -9.75
N LEU A 228 35.85 -13.14 -8.58
CA LEU A 228 36.15 -11.91 -7.85
C LEU A 228 36.90 -12.27 -6.56
N LYS A 229 38.19 -11.91 -6.51
CA LYS A 229 38.98 -12.01 -5.28
C LYS A 229 38.70 -10.79 -4.41
N LEU A 230 38.37 -11.03 -3.15
CA LEU A 230 38.12 -9.95 -2.19
C LEU A 230 39.45 -9.41 -1.68
N GLU A 231 39.90 -8.29 -2.26
CA GLU A 231 41.06 -7.55 -1.76
C GLU A 231 40.70 -6.59 -0.62
N ASN A 232 39.44 -6.16 -0.56
CA ASN A 232 38.90 -5.26 0.45
C ASN A 232 37.58 -5.80 0.99
N ASN A 233 37.23 -5.44 2.24
CA ASN A 233 35.98 -5.82 2.88
C ASN A 233 34.72 -5.39 2.11
N VAL A 234 34.84 -4.39 1.23
CA VAL A 234 33.78 -3.99 0.31
C VAL A 234 34.33 -4.07 -1.10
N SER A 235 33.67 -4.83 -1.96
CA SER A 235 34.01 -5.01 -3.36
C SER A 235 32.77 -4.85 -4.22
N HIS A 236 32.94 -4.35 -5.45
CA HIS A 236 31.84 -4.13 -6.38
C HIS A 236 32.05 -4.92 -7.66
N GLN A 237 30.99 -5.54 -8.16
CA GLN A 237 30.95 -6.12 -9.49
C GLN A 237 29.79 -5.52 -10.28
N LYS A 238 30.08 -5.08 -11.50
CA LYS A 238 29.09 -4.51 -12.41
C LYS A 238 28.83 -5.45 -13.59
N PHE A 239 27.58 -5.48 -14.03
CA PHE A 239 27.12 -6.23 -15.19
C PHE A 239 26.35 -5.30 -16.12
N GLU A 240 26.71 -5.30 -17.40
CA GLU A 240 25.95 -4.63 -18.46
C GLU A 240 25.09 -5.67 -19.17
N VAL A 241 23.77 -5.48 -19.11
CA VAL A 241 22.75 -6.36 -19.68
C VAL A 241 21.74 -5.50 -20.44
N LYS A 242 20.76 -6.10 -21.10
CA LYS A 242 19.73 -5.29 -21.77
C LYS A 242 18.83 -4.63 -20.72
N PRO A 243 18.33 -3.41 -20.98
CA PRO A 243 17.34 -2.78 -20.13
C PRO A 243 16.15 -3.70 -19.84
N TYR A 244 15.79 -3.80 -18.55
CA TYR A 244 14.68 -4.63 -18.06
C TYR A 244 14.82 -6.14 -18.27
N GLU A 245 16.00 -6.63 -18.68
CA GLU A 245 16.30 -8.05 -18.75
C GLU A 245 16.39 -8.65 -17.34
N ILE A 246 15.96 -9.90 -17.19
CA ILE A 246 16.13 -10.65 -15.95
C ILE A 246 17.29 -11.61 -16.17
N ILE A 247 18.29 -11.54 -15.31
CA ILE A 247 19.40 -12.48 -15.29
C ILE A 247 19.29 -13.44 -14.11
N ASN A 248 19.73 -14.67 -14.30
CA ASN A 248 19.98 -15.62 -13.23
C ASN A 248 21.44 -15.50 -12.79
N LEU A 249 21.65 -15.26 -11.49
CA LEU A 249 22.96 -15.17 -10.88
C LEU A 249 23.11 -16.27 -9.84
N LYS A 250 24.03 -17.21 -10.11
CA LYS A 250 24.48 -18.22 -9.15
C LYS A 250 25.79 -17.77 -8.53
N VAL A 251 25.82 -17.68 -7.21
CA VAL A 251 27.00 -17.27 -6.44
C VAL A 251 27.50 -18.44 -5.62
N TYR A 252 28.81 -18.67 -5.68
CA TYR A 252 29.53 -19.59 -4.82
C TYR A 252 30.69 -18.87 -4.15
N ASN A 253 30.74 -18.92 -2.83
CA ASN A 253 31.82 -18.35 -2.02
C ASN A 253 32.67 -19.50 -1.48
N ASN A 254 34.00 -19.40 -1.60
CA ASN A 254 34.91 -20.40 -0.99
C ASN A 254 35.16 -20.17 0.51
N PHE A 255 34.40 -19.26 1.13
CA PHE A 255 34.58 -18.79 2.50
C PHE A 255 33.23 -18.56 3.18
N TYR A 256 33.24 -18.55 4.50
CA TYR A 256 32.08 -18.27 5.33
C TYR A 256 32.48 -17.49 6.58
N LEU A 257 31.51 -16.86 7.24
CA LEU A 257 31.74 -16.12 8.47
C LEU A 257 31.93 -17.11 9.64
N LYS A 258 33.18 -17.27 10.10
CA LYS A 258 33.57 -18.27 11.11
C LYS A 258 32.83 -18.15 12.45
N ASP A 259 32.47 -16.93 12.84
CA ASP A 259 31.79 -16.65 14.11
C ASP A 259 30.25 -16.59 13.99
N ALA A 260 29.69 -16.89 12.82
CA ALA A 260 28.25 -16.94 12.62
C ALA A 260 27.63 -18.09 13.41
N GLN A 261 26.93 -17.78 14.49
CA GLN A 261 26.13 -18.74 15.26
C GLN A 261 24.83 -19.11 14.53
N GLU A 262 24.39 -18.26 13.60
CA GLU A 262 23.13 -18.41 12.88
C GLU A 262 23.36 -19.15 11.56
N LYS A 263 22.57 -20.20 11.32
CA LYS A 263 22.48 -20.89 10.04
C LYS A 263 21.04 -20.87 9.57
N ARG A 264 20.80 -20.25 8.41
CA ARG A 264 19.45 -20.04 7.86
C ARG A 264 19.13 -20.99 6.72
N GLY A 265 20.13 -21.36 5.92
CA GLY A 265 20.00 -22.24 4.76
C GLY A 265 20.72 -23.59 4.91
N SER A 266 20.99 -24.19 3.76
CA SER A 266 21.72 -25.45 3.61
C SER A 266 23.22 -25.28 3.91
N SER A 267 23.77 -24.11 3.57
CA SER A 267 25.17 -23.72 3.77
C SER A 267 25.31 -22.63 4.84
N ASN A 268 26.54 -22.20 5.13
CA ASN A 268 26.81 -21.21 6.16
C ASN A 268 26.67 -19.79 5.60
N LEU A 269 26.37 -18.83 6.48
CA LEU A 269 26.37 -17.41 6.13
C LEU A 269 27.79 -16.98 5.74
N SER A 270 27.90 -16.29 4.60
CA SER A 270 29.20 -15.88 4.06
C SER A 270 29.42 -14.37 4.15
N LEU A 271 28.54 -13.58 3.53
CA LEU A 271 28.75 -12.15 3.36
C LEU A 271 27.42 -11.40 3.16
N LEU A 272 27.46 -10.07 3.20
CA LEU A 272 26.32 -9.21 2.85
C LEU A 272 26.42 -8.80 1.38
N VAL A 273 25.31 -8.92 0.65
CA VAL A 273 25.17 -8.48 -0.73
C VAL A 273 24.10 -7.40 -0.81
N ASN A 274 24.45 -6.31 -1.50
CA ASN A 274 23.51 -5.26 -1.85
C ASN A 274 23.45 -5.12 -3.37
N ILE A 275 22.26 -5.33 -3.93
CA ILE A 275 22.02 -5.33 -5.38
C ILE A 275 21.35 -4.01 -5.75
N LYS A 276 21.97 -3.27 -6.66
CA LYS A 276 21.44 -2.02 -7.22
C LYS A 276 21.25 -2.21 -8.73
N ALA A 277 20.06 -1.85 -9.22
CA ALA A 277 19.74 -1.91 -10.63
C ALA A 277 18.78 -0.75 -10.93
N ASP A 278 19.32 0.33 -11.49
CA ASP A 278 18.60 1.57 -11.82
C ASP A 278 18.41 1.70 -13.35
#